data_AF-A0A1G0MAK7-F1
#
_entry.id   AF-A0A1G0MAK7-F1
#
_cell.length_a   1.000
_cell.length_b   1.000
_cell.length_c   1.000
_cell.angle_alpha   90.00
_cell.angle_beta   90.00
_cell.angle_gamma   90.00
#
_symmetry.space_group_name_H-M   'P 1'
#
loop_
_entity.id
_entity.type
_entity.pdbx_description
1 polymer ?
#
loop_
_entity_poly.entity_id
_entity_poly.type
_entity_poly.pdbx_seq_one_letter_code
_entity_poly.pdbx_strand_id
1 'polypeptide(L)'
;MTSDQDFFVHESSYVDYGATVGKGTKIWHFSHVLSGACIGERCSLGQNVSVAGGTKIGSNVKVQNNVSIYEGTIIEDDVFLGPSCVLTNVTNPRSQVVRRSLYEITVLRRGCSIGANATVVCGVIIGRYAFVGAGAVVAKDVPDYALMVGVPARQKGWMSRHGHILKNPDAQGIMTCPESGLRYRLHNEQSNHEPQSASVLRCLDLDEDASLPEELAVGKTFYDNLKDR
;
A
#
# COMPACT_ATOMS: atom_id res chain seq x y z
N MET A 1 -13.86 -26.33 -23.64
CA MET A 1 -14.81 -25.52 -22.86
C MET A 1 -14.00 -24.46 -22.16
N THR A 2 -13.80 -23.31 -22.80
CA THR A 2 -13.10 -22.16 -22.22
C THR A 2 -13.95 -21.63 -21.08
N SER A 3 -13.56 -21.91 -19.83
CA SER A 3 -14.28 -21.44 -18.66
C SER A 3 -14.29 -19.91 -18.65
N ASP A 4 -15.48 -19.31 -18.56
CA ASP A 4 -15.74 -17.89 -18.28
C ASP A 4 -15.19 -17.50 -16.89
N GLN A 5 -13.88 -17.64 -16.68
CA GLN A 5 -13.23 -17.01 -15.55
C GLN A 5 -12.89 -15.58 -15.96
N ASP A 6 -13.59 -14.64 -15.35
CA ASP A 6 -13.36 -13.19 -15.48
C ASP A 6 -12.00 -12.76 -14.90
N PHE A 7 -11.16 -13.68 -14.41
CA PHE A 7 -9.83 -13.48 -13.84
C PHE A 7 -8.86 -14.58 -14.31
N PHE A 8 -7.56 -14.34 -14.18
CA PHE A 8 -6.52 -15.26 -14.61
C PHE A 8 -5.83 -15.93 -13.42
N VAL A 9 -5.65 -17.25 -13.49
CA VAL A 9 -4.83 -18.04 -12.56
C VAL A 9 -3.83 -18.86 -13.36
N HIS A 10 -2.54 -18.71 -13.07
CA HIS A 10 -1.52 -19.57 -13.65
C HIS A 10 -1.69 -21.02 -13.16
N GLU A 11 -1.46 -22.02 -14.02
CA GLU A 11 -1.65 -23.44 -13.72
C GLU A 11 -0.86 -23.97 -12.53
N SER A 12 0.24 -23.31 -12.19
CA SER A 12 1.09 -23.64 -11.02
C SER A 12 0.57 -23.07 -9.70
N SER A 13 -0.54 -22.34 -9.73
CA SER A 13 -1.08 -21.58 -8.59
C SER A 13 -2.42 -22.17 -8.17
N TYR A 14 -2.75 -22.00 -6.89
CA TYR A 14 -3.95 -22.59 -6.32
C TYR A 14 -4.81 -21.51 -5.66
N VAL A 15 -6.10 -21.55 -5.95
CA VAL A 15 -7.13 -20.72 -5.32
C VAL A 15 -8.10 -21.67 -4.66
N ASP A 16 -8.10 -21.70 -3.33
CA ASP A 16 -8.94 -22.60 -2.55
C ASP A 16 -10.42 -22.29 -2.77
N TYR A 17 -11.25 -23.33 -2.67
CA TYR A 17 -12.70 -23.16 -2.62
C TYR A 17 -13.11 -22.22 -1.47
N GLY A 18 -13.97 -21.25 -1.77
CA GLY A 18 -14.42 -20.23 -0.81
C GLY A 18 -13.59 -18.94 -0.80
N ALA A 19 -12.50 -18.85 -1.57
CA ALA A 19 -11.89 -17.56 -1.89
C ALA A 19 -12.73 -16.81 -2.93
N THR A 20 -12.70 -15.47 -2.88
CA THR A 20 -13.34 -14.60 -3.88
C THR A 20 -12.29 -13.76 -4.58
N VAL A 21 -12.35 -13.74 -5.92
CA VAL A 21 -11.39 -13.02 -6.77
C VAL A 21 -12.18 -12.20 -7.80
N GLY A 22 -11.97 -10.89 -7.78
CA GLY A 22 -12.66 -9.96 -8.67
C GLY A 22 -12.17 -10.01 -10.12
N LYS A 23 -12.99 -9.46 -11.01
CA LYS A 23 -12.76 -9.41 -12.45
C LYS A 23 -11.44 -8.71 -12.83
N GLY A 24 -10.75 -9.24 -13.84
CA GLY A 24 -9.50 -8.72 -14.37
C GLY A 24 -8.29 -8.98 -13.48
N THR A 25 -8.46 -9.60 -12.31
CA THR A 25 -7.35 -9.95 -11.43
C THR A 25 -6.49 -11.05 -12.05
N LYS A 26 -5.18 -10.97 -11.85
CA LYS A 26 -4.20 -11.94 -12.35
C LYS A 26 -3.40 -12.53 -11.20
N ILE A 27 -3.38 -13.85 -11.11
CA ILE A 27 -2.61 -14.61 -10.14
C ILE A 27 -1.52 -15.38 -10.90
N TRP A 28 -0.28 -14.93 -10.74
CA TRP A 28 0.90 -15.50 -11.40
C TRP A 28 1.45 -16.70 -10.63
N HIS A 29 2.57 -17.24 -11.11
CA HIS A 29 3.14 -18.54 -10.75
C HIS A 29 3.31 -18.80 -9.25
N PHE A 30 3.12 -20.06 -8.85
CA PHE A 30 3.38 -20.58 -7.50
C PHE A 30 2.71 -19.80 -6.37
N SER A 31 1.56 -19.20 -6.62
CA SER A 31 0.81 -18.43 -5.62
C SER A 31 -0.32 -19.25 -5.02
N HIS A 32 -0.66 -18.97 -3.76
CA HIS A 32 -1.73 -19.66 -3.04
C HIS A 32 -2.68 -18.64 -2.39
N VAL A 33 -3.93 -18.65 -2.83
CA VAL A 33 -5.02 -17.87 -2.23
C VAL A 33 -5.89 -18.81 -1.40
N LEU A 34 -5.87 -18.62 -0.09
CA LEU A 34 -6.54 -19.51 0.87
C LEU A 34 -8.05 -19.22 0.95
N SER A 35 -8.80 -20.21 1.42
CA SER A 35 -10.25 -20.11 1.59
C SER A 35 -10.64 -18.91 2.47
N GLY A 36 -11.68 -18.18 2.06
CA GLY A 36 -12.16 -16.99 2.75
C GLY A 36 -11.36 -15.71 2.52
N ALA A 37 -10.33 -15.73 1.66
CA ALA A 37 -9.71 -14.51 1.17
C ALA A 37 -10.66 -13.75 0.21
N CYS A 38 -10.68 -12.42 0.30
CA CYS A 38 -11.43 -11.56 -0.60
C CYS A 38 -10.49 -10.63 -1.36
N ILE A 39 -10.44 -10.77 -2.67
CA ILE A 39 -9.60 -9.97 -3.57
C ILE A 39 -10.50 -9.22 -4.56
N GLY A 40 -10.34 -7.90 -4.63
CA GLY A 40 -11.07 -7.05 -5.57
C GLY A 40 -10.68 -7.24 -7.03
N GLU A 41 -11.07 -6.27 -7.84
CA GLU A 41 -10.90 -6.31 -9.30
C GLU A 41 -9.52 -5.80 -9.73
N ARG A 42 -9.07 -6.20 -10.92
CA ARG A 42 -7.87 -5.67 -11.60
C ARG A 42 -6.59 -5.74 -10.76
N CYS A 43 -6.52 -6.68 -9.81
CA CYS A 43 -5.32 -6.89 -9.02
C CYS A 43 -4.27 -7.70 -9.80
N SER A 44 -3.00 -7.62 -9.40
CA SER A 44 -1.95 -8.47 -9.93
C SER A 44 -1.13 -9.03 -8.79
N LEU A 45 -1.18 -10.35 -8.60
CA LEU A 45 -0.42 -11.09 -7.60
C LEU A 45 0.72 -11.81 -8.31
N GLY A 46 1.96 -11.38 -8.06
CA GLY A 46 3.18 -11.90 -8.64
C GLY A 46 3.47 -13.36 -8.26
N GLN A 47 4.71 -13.77 -8.50
CA GLN A 47 5.14 -15.13 -8.18
C GLN A 47 5.25 -15.35 -6.67
N ASN A 48 4.84 -16.53 -6.18
CA ASN A 48 5.01 -16.94 -4.78
C ASN A 48 4.34 -15.95 -3.80
N VAL A 49 3.14 -15.48 -4.16
CA VAL A 49 2.28 -14.70 -3.27
C VAL A 49 1.38 -15.65 -2.49
N SER A 50 1.30 -15.45 -1.17
CA SER A 50 0.37 -16.17 -0.31
C SER A 50 -0.65 -15.20 0.27
N VAL A 51 -1.95 -15.53 0.17
CA VAL A 51 -3.02 -14.71 0.73
C VAL A 51 -3.82 -15.55 1.70
N ALA A 52 -3.73 -15.24 2.98
CA ALA A 52 -4.45 -15.95 4.03
C ALA A 52 -5.96 -15.68 3.99
N GLY A 53 -6.74 -16.63 4.50
CA GLY A 53 -8.18 -16.45 4.72
C GLY A 53 -8.48 -15.26 5.65
N GLY A 54 -9.63 -14.62 5.47
CA GLY A 54 -10.03 -13.45 6.24
C GLY A 54 -9.36 -12.14 5.81
N THR A 55 -8.41 -12.18 4.87
CA THR A 55 -7.80 -10.99 4.26
C THR A 55 -8.80 -10.28 3.35
N LYS A 56 -8.80 -8.95 3.39
CA LYS A 56 -9.56 -8.10 2.46
C LYS A 56 -8.59 -7.26 1.64
N ILE A 57 -8.59 -7.47 0.32
CA ILE A 57 -7.82 -6.71 -0.65
C ILE A 57 -8.79 -5.98 -1.58
N GLY A 58 -8.61 -4.67 -1.71
CA GLY A 58 -9.35 -3.81 -2.61
C GLY A 58 -9.06 -4.09 -4.08
N SER A 59 -9.35 -3.11 -4.93
CA SER A 59 -9.17 -3.19 -6.38
C SER A 59 -7.90 -2.48 -6.85
N ASN A 60 -7.38 -2.88 -8.01
CA ASN A 60 -6.16 -2.33 -8.61
C ASN A 60 -4.90 -2.44 -7.72
N VAL A 61 -4.91 -3.38 -6.78
CA VAL A 61 -3.75 -3.66 -5.91
C VAL A 61 -2.69 -4.43 -6.69
N LYS A 62 -1.44 -4.01 -6.56
CA LYS A 62 -0.29 -4.65 -7.19
C LYS A 62 0.59 -5.28 -6.13
N VAL A 63 0.58 -6.62 -6.09
CA VAL A 63 1.41 -7.41 -5.18
C VAL A 63 2.53 -8.04 -5.99
N GLN A 64 3.76 -7.60 -5.74
CA GLN A 64 4.94 -8.15 -6.41
C GLN A 64 5.35 -9.50 -5.81
N ASN A 65 6.39 -10.11 -6.37
CA ASN A 65 6.80 -11.47 -6.02
C ASN A 65 7.17 -11.62 -4.52
N ASN A 66 6.93 -12.81 -3.97
CA ASN A 66 7.32 -13.24 -2.61
C ASN A 66 6.67 -12.46 -1.46
N VAL A 67 5.45 -11.95 -1.64
CA VAL A 67 4.73 -11.25 -0.58
C VAL A 67 3.73 -12.20 0.08
N SER A 68 3.80 -12.32 1.40
CA SER A 68 2.80 -13.05 2.20
C SER A 68 1.86 -12.06 2.87
N ILE A 69 0.56 -12.19 2.60
CA ILE A 69 -0.50 -11.37 3.17
C ILE A 69 -1.25 -12.20 4.19
N TYR A 70 -1.03 -11.86 5.46
CA TYR A 70 -1.57 -12.62 6.59
C TYR A 70 -2.94 -12.10 7.03
N GLU A 71 -3.70 -12.97 7.68
CA GLU A 71 -4.96 -12.64 8.34
C GLU A 71 -4.77 -11.44 9.28
N GLY A 72 -5.74 -10.52 9.29
CA GLY A 72 -5.63 -9.21 9.97
C GLY A 72 -5.13 -8.09 9.06
N THR A 73 -4.66 -8.38 7.85
CA THR A 73 -4.30 -7.33 6.88
C THR A 73 -5.52 -6.86 6.10
N ILE A 74 -5.76 -5.55 6.13
CA ILE A 74 -6.75 -4.86 5.30
C ILE A 74 -5.99 -3.99 4.29
N ILE A 75 -6.18 -4.26 3.00
CA ILE A 75 -5.51 -3.56 1.92
C ILE A 75 -6.58 -2.84 1.09
N GLU A 76 -6.52 -1.52 1.08
CA GLU A 76 -7.42 -0.69 0.28
C GLU A 76 -7.01 -0.66 -1.20
N ASP A 77 -7.79 0.03 -2.02
CA ASP A 77 -7.56 0.15 -3.46
C ASP A 77 -6.20 0.79 -3.78
N ASP A 78 -5.68 0.49 -4.97
CA ASP A 78 -4.49 1.13 -5.55
C ASP A 78 -3.18 0.94 -4.77
N VAL A 79 -3.17 0.10 -3.73
CA VAL A 79 -1.96 -0.19 -2.94
C VAL A 79 -0.92 -0.93 -3.78
N PHE A 80 0.35 -0.55 -3.59
CA PHE A 80 1.49 -1.23 -4.17
C PHE A 80 2.31 -1.93 -3.08
N LEU A 81 2.45 -3.25 -3.18
CA LEU A 81 3.33 -4.06 -2.35
C LEU A 81 4.54 -4.49 -3.18
N GLY A 82 5.68 -3.86 -2.90
CA GLY A 82 6.96 -4.10 -3.57
C GLY A 82 7.48 -5.52 -3.36
N PRO A 83 8.44 -5.95 -4.22
CA PRO A 83 8.91 -7.33 -4.22
C PRO A 83 9.50 -7.68 -2.85
N SER A 84 9.06 -8.81 -2.32
CA SER A 84 9.49 -9.36 -1.03
C SER A 84 9.31 -8.41 0.16
N CYS A 85 8.38 -7.44 0.10
CA CYS A 85 7.99 -6.74 1.32
C CYS A 85 7.33 -7.71 2.31
N VAL A 86 7.55 -7.49 3.60
CA VAL A 86 7.14 -8.38 4.67
C VAL A 86 6.05 -7.71 5.50
N LEU A 87 4.91 -8.38 5.58
CA LEU A 87 3.84 -8.04 6.51
C LEU A 87 3.90 -9.00 7.71
N THR A 88 3.42 -8.57 8.86
CA THR A 88 3.33 -9.41 10.06
C THR A 88 1.92 -9.32 10.64
N ASN A 89 1.57 -10.18 11.59
CA ASN A 89 0.27 -10.14 12.28
C ASN A 89 0.37 -10.42 13.79
N VAL A 90 1.55 -10.69 14.31
CA VAL A 90 1.82 -10.86 15.75
C VAL A 90 3.10 -10.10 16.08
N THR A 91 3.03 -9.12 16.98
CA THR A 91 4.20 -8.29 17.36
C THR A 91 5.25 -9.09 18.12
N ASN A 92 4.85 -10.06 18.95
CA ASN A 92 5.73 -10.77 19.88
C ASN A 92 5.62 -12.32 19.76
N PRO A 93 5.91 -12.89 18.58
CA PRO A 93 5.74 -14.32 18.34
C PRO A 93 6.73 -15.16 19.15
N ARG A 94 6.25 -16.29 19.68
CA ARG A 94 7.06 -17.38 20.26
C ARG A 94 6.44 -18.69 19.82
N SER A 95 7.24 -19.63 19.30
CA SER A 95 6.75 -20.89 18.72
C SER A 95 5.94 -21.75 19.70
N GLN A 96 6.24 -21.67 20.99
CA GLN A 96 5.53 -22.40 22.06
C GLN A 96 4.19 -21.75 22.44
N VAL A 97 3.93 -20.52 22.01
CA VAL A 97 2.79 -19.72 22.46
C VAL A 97 1.89 -19.39 21.27
N VAL A 98 0.75 -20.08 21.21
CA VAL A 98 -0.26 -19.88 20.17
C VAL A 98 -0.96 -18.54 20.39
N ARG A 99 -0.86 -17.63 19.41
CA ARG A 99 -1.45 -16.27 19.44
C ARG A 99 -2.46 -16.02 18.32
N ARG A 100 -3.05 -17.07 17.74
CA ARG A 100 -3.96 -16.94 16.60
C ARG A 100 -5.16 -16.03 16.87
N SER A 101 -5.66 -16.01 18.11
CA SER A 101 -6.76 -15.12 18.53
C SER A 101 -6.33 -13.68 18.83
N LEU A 102 -5.05 -13.36 18.69
CA LEU A 102 -4.45 -12.06 19.03
C LEU A 102 -3.81 -11.41 17.80
N TYR A 103 -4.21 -11.79 16.60
CA TYR A 103 -3.72 -11.15 15.39
C TYR A 103 -4.10 -9.67 15.38
N GLU A 104 -3.10 -8.82 15.15
CA GLU A 104 -3.26 -7.38 15.13
C GLU A 104 -3.63 -6.93 13.72
N ILE A 105 -4.57 -5.98 13.65
CA ILE A 105 -5.05 -5.46 12.37
C ILE A 105 -4.03 -4.47 11.81
N THR A 106 -3.59 -4.70 10.57
CA THR A 106 -2.75 -3.76 9.83
C THR A 106 -3.57 -3.21 8.67
N VAL A 107 -3.62 -1.88 8.54
CA VAL A 107 -4.40 -1.23 7.49
C VAL A 107 -3.47 -0.52 6.53
N LEU A 108 -3.48 -0.95 5.27
CA LEU A 108 -2.77 -0.30 4.17
C LEU A 108 -3.78 0.54 3.40
N ARG A 109 -3.74 1.86 3.59
CA ARG A 109 -4.72 2.78 3.00
C ARG A 109 -4.46 3.01 1.51
N ARG A 110 -5.48 3.55 0.83
CA ARG A 110 -5.52 3.74 -0.62
C ARG A 110 -4.21 4.31 -1.17
N GLY A 111 -3.70 3.69 -2.23
CA GLY A 111 -2.55 4.20 -2.98
C GLY A 111 -1.22 4.19 -2.24
N CYS A 112 -1.14 3.69 -0.99
CA CYS A 112 0.13 3.61 -0.29
C CYS A 112 1.07 2.62 -1.00
N SER A 113 2.37 2.88 -0.88
CA SER A 113 3.43 2.08 -1.50
C SER A 113 4.35 1.52 -0.42
N ILE A 114 4.45 0.20 -0.37
CA ILE A 114 5.42 -0.52 0.46
C ILE A 114 6.60 -0.91 -0.42
N GLY A 115 7.76 -0.33 -0.18
CA GLY A 115 8.95 -0.55 -0.98
C GLY A 115 9.46 -1.99 -0.95
N ALA A 116 10.29 -2.33 -1.94
CA ALA A 116 10.95 -3.63 -2.02
C ALA A 116 11.64 -4.00 -0.70
N ASN A 117 11.40 -5.22 -0.20
CA ASN A 117 11.99 -5.73 1.03
C ASN A 117 11.75 -4.86 2.30
N ALA A 118 10.78 -3.93 2.28
CA ALA A 118 10.38 -3.21 3.47
C ALA A 118 9.57 -4.13 4.40
N THR A 119 9.61 -3.90 5.70
CA THR A 119 8.87 -4.67 6.71
C THR A 119 7.88 -3.77 7.43
N VAL A 120 6.65 -4.24 7.57
CA VAL A 120 5.59 -3.60 8.37
C VAL A 120 5.31 -4.47 9.60
N VAL A 121 5.66 -3.94 10.78
CA VAL A 121 5.22 -4.52 12.06
C VAL A 121 3.71 -4.32 12.17
N CYS A 122 3.00 -5.36 12.59
CA CYS A 122 1.55 -5.36 12.64
C CYS A 122 0.95 -4.36 13.62
N GLY A 123 -0.35 -4.13 13.50
CA GLY A 123 -1.08 -3.22 14.40
C GLY A 123 -0.96 -1.75 14.02
N VAL A 124 -0.43 -1.45 12.83
CA VAL A 124 -0.20 -0.08 12.34
C VAL A 124 -1.09 0.26 11.15
N ILE A 125 -1.30 1.56 10.96
CA ILE A 125 -1.96 2.14 9.80
C ILE A 125 -0.91 2.79 8.92
N ILE A 126 -0.87 2.39 7.64
CA ILE A 126 -0.10 3.08 6.61
C ILE A 126 -1.06 4.01 5.86
N GLY A 127 -0.86 5.32 6.00
CA GLY A 127 -1.72 6.36 5.45
C GLY A 127 -1.80 6.37 3.93
N ARG A 128 -2.80 7.07 3.40
CA ARG A 128 -3.09 7.17 1.97
C ARG A 128 -1.90 7.74 1.23
N TYR A 129 -1.53 7.10 0.12
CA TYR A 129 -0.38 7.50 -0.71
C TYR A 129 0.94 7.68 0.06
N ALA A 130 1.05 7.14 1.28
CA ALA A 130 2.32 7.09 1.98
C ALA A 130 3.31 6.23 1.19
N PHE A 131 4.58 6.56 1.31
CA PHE A 131 5.65 5.89 0.58
C PHE A 131 6.68 5.35 1.55
N VAL A 132 6.66 4.04 1.77
CA VAL A 132 7.67 3.34 2.55
C VAL A 132 8.81 2.94 1.62
N GLY A 133 9.99 3.52 1.83
CA GLY A 133 11.18 3.23 1.03
C GLY A 133 11.63 1.77 1.14
N ALA A 134 12.36 1.31 0.13
CA ALA A 134 12.90 -0.05 0.11
C ALA A 134 13.75 -0.35 1.35
N GLY A 135 13.57 -1.54 1.92
CA GLY A 135 14.28 -2.01 3.11
C GLY A 135 13.91 -1.31 4.43
N ALA A 136 12.94 -0.39 4.44
CA ALA A 136 12.55 0.29 5.66
C ALA A 136 11.76 -0.64 6.62
N VAL A 137 11.86 -0.41 7.93
CA VAL A 137 11.10 -1.16 8.95
C VAL A 137 10.15 -0.22 9.67
N VAL A 138 8.87 -0.31 9.34
CA VAL A 138 7.80 0.51 9.92
C VAL A 138 7.25 -0.19 11.16
N ALA A 139 7.23 0.53 12.27
CA ALA A 139 6.75 0.02 13.57
C ALA A 139 5.77 0.97 14.28
N LYS A 140 5.27 1.97 13.56
CA LYS A 140 4.27 2.95 14.03
C LYS A 140 3.43 3.40 12.84
N ASP A 141 2.29 4.01 13.12
CA ASP A 141 1.44 4.62 12.10
C ASP A 141 2.21 5.60 11.23
N VAL A 142 1.85 5.62 9.95
CA VAL A 142 2.46 6.45 8.92
C VAL A 142 1.40 7.43 8.41
N PRO A 143 1.64 8.75 8.48
CA PRO A 143 0.69 9.74 7.96
C PRO A 143 0.46 9.61 6.45
N ASP A 144 -0.69 10.10 5.98
CA ASP A 144 -0.99 10.25 4.55
C ASP A 144 0.15 10.99 3.85
N TYR A 145 0.56 10.52 2.67
CA TYR A 145 1.65 11.08 1.85
C TYR A 145 3.06 11.04 2.47
N ALA A 146 3.25 10.50 3.67
CA ALA A 146 4.57 10.52 4.32
C ALA A 146 5.58 9.62 3.58
N LEU A 147 6.78 10.14 3.36
CA LEU A 147 7.93 9.36 2.89
C LEU A 147 8.71 8.80 4.08
N MET A 148 8.67 7.48 4.27
CA MET A 148 9.31 6.77 5.38
C MET A 148 10.53 5.99 4.90
N VAL A 149 11.68 6.13 5.58
CA VAL A 149 12.92 5.40 5.23
C VAL A 149 13.69 4.95 6.46
N GLY A 150 14.49 3.89 6.32
CA GLY A 150 15.44 3.43 7.35
C GLY A 150 14.91 2.36 8.31
N VAL A 151 15.76 1.96 9.26
CA VAL A 151 15.49 0.93 10.26
C VAL A 151 15.90 1.44 11.65
N PRO A 152 14.94 1.74 12.54
CA PRO A 152 13.50 1.84 12.28
C PRO A 152 13.17 3.00 11.34
N ALA A 153 12.05 2.90 10.62
CA ALA A 153 11.64 3.89 9.65
C ALA A 153 11.37 5.25 10.33
N ARG A 154 11.82 6.32 9.67
CA ARG A 154 11.58 7.71 10.06
C ARG A 154 11.09 8.49 8.85
N GLN A 155 10.22 9.45 9.10
CA GLN A 155 9.75 10.35 8.06
C GLN A 155 10.91 11.21 7.57
N LYS A 156 11.13 11.23 6.25
CA LYS A 156 12.14 12.06 5.59
C LYS A 156 11.52 13.19 4.76
N GLY A 157 10.23 13.12 4.48
CA GLY A 157 9.51 14.15 3.75
C GLY A 157 8.11 13.69 3.38
N TRP A 158 7.63 14.20 2.25
CA TRP A 158 6.30 13.96 1.71
C TRP A 158 6.38 13.54 0.25
N MET A 159 5.43 12.72 -0.19
CA MET A 159 5.34 12.16 -1.52
C MET A 159 4.01 12.55 -2.16
N SER A 160 4.02 12.96 -3.43
CA SER A 160 2.80 13.16 -4.20
C SER A 160 2.14 11.83 -4.56
N ARG A 161 0.89 11.87 -5.07
CA ARG A 161 0.22 10.67 -5.61
C ARG A 161 0.96 10.01 -6.77
N HIS A 162 1.77 10.78 -7.49
CA HIS A 162 2.58 10.32 -8.62
C HIS A 162 3.96 9.80 -8.19
N GLY A 163 4.24 9.70 -6.89
CA GLY A 163 5.51 9.16 -6.39
C GLY A 163 6.68 10.14 -6.51
N HIS A 164 6.42 11.45 -6.51
CA HIS A 164 7.46 12.48 -6.48
C HIS A 164 7.58 13.11 -5.11
N ILE A 165 8.83 13.29 -4.64
CA ILE A 165 9.08 13.96 -3.37
C ILE A 165 8.63 15.41 -3.51
N LEU A 166 7.72 15.84 -2.65
CA LEU A 166 7.24 17.21 -2.59
C LEU A 166 8.31 18.07 -1.89
N LYS A 167 8.88 19.01 -2.66
CA LYS A 167 9.93 19.93 -2.22
C LYS A 167 9.46 21.37 -2.44
N ASN A 168 10.21 22.33 -1.89
CA ASN A 168 10.13 23.76 -2.24
C ASN A 168 8.71 24.35 -2.15
N PRO A 169 8.11 24.46 -0.95
CA PRO A 169 6.84 25.16 -0.81
C PRO A 169 6.94 26.61 -1.27
N ASP A 170 5.88 27.11 -1.92
CA ASP A 170 5.75 28.52 -2.29
C ASP A 170 5.51 29.43 -1.07
N ALA A 171 5.32 30.73 -1.30
CA ALA A 171 5.07 31.71 -0.23
C ALA A 171 3.77 31.43 0.57
N GLN A 172 2.88 30.58 0.06
CA GLN A 172 1.63 30.15 0.70
C GLN A 172 1.74 28.71 1.28
N GLY A 173 2.94 28.14 1.32
CA GLY A 173 3.18 26.80 1.83
C GLY A 173 2.72 25.67 0.90
N ILE A 174 2.40 25.97 -0.36
CA ILE A 174 1.92 24.99 -1.33
C ILE A 174 3.12 24.33 -2.01
N MET A 175 3.11 22.99 -2.06
CA MET A 175 4.03 22.20 -2.84
C MET A 175 3.29 21.62 -4.05
N THR A 176 3.93 21.62 -5.22
CA THR A 176 3.30 21.16 -6.47
C THR A 176 4.03 19.93 -6.99
N CYS A 177 3.28 18.89 -7.36
CA CYS A 177 3.85 17.71 -7.99
C CYS A 177 4.44 18.08 -9.36
N PRO A 178 5.73 17.76 -9.63
CA PRO A 178 6.38 18.12 -10.89
C PRO A 178 5.82 17.39 -12.11
N GLU A 179 5.15 16.25 -11.91
CA GLU A 179 4.55 15.47 -13.00
C GLU A 179 3.10 15.88 -13.28
N SER A 180 2.27 15.90 -12.25
CA SER A 180 0.82 16.07 -12.41
C SER A 180 0.32 17.49 -12.20
N GLY A 181 1.14 18.37 -11.64
CA GLY A 181 0.70 19.71 -11.26
C GLY A 181 -0.25 19.77 -10.06
N LEU A 182 -0.61 18.63 -9.47
CA LEU A 182 -1.43 18.59 -8.25
C LEU A 182 -0.72 19.32 -7.11
N ARG A 183 -1.46 20.14 -6.39
CA ARG A 183 -1.00 20.99 -5.30
C ARG A 183 -1.31 20.37 -3.95
N TYR A 184 -0.38 20.54 -3.02
CA TYR A 184 -0.43 19.96 -1.70
C TYR A 184 -0.09 21.00 -0.65
N ARG A 185 -0.70 20.92 0.53
CA ARG A 185 -0.38 21.80 1.65
C ARG A 185 -0.41 21.03 2.96
N LEU A 186 0.45 21.41 3.90
CA LEU A 186 0.38 20.95 5.28
C LEU A 186 -0.71 21.70 6.04
N HIS A 187 -1.59 20.93 6.68
CA HIS A 187 -2.59 21.41 7.59
C HIS A 187 -2.21 21.04 9.01
N ASN A 188 -2.36 21.99 9.93
CA ASN A 188 -2.24 21.69 11.36
C ASN A 188 -3.59 21.17 11.83
N GLU A 189 -3.70 19.85 12.03
CA GLU A 189 -4.86 19.30 12.70
C GLU A 189 -4.68 19.47 14.21
N GLN A 190 -5.61 20.20 14.83
CA GLN A 190 -5.74 20.18 16.30
C GLN A 190 -6.51 18.93 16.67
N SER A 191 -5.79 17.88 17.06
CA SER A 191 -6.36 16.69 17.68
C SER A 191 -6.59 16.96 19.17
N ASN A 192 -7.81 16.72 19.66
CA ASN A 192 -8.13 16.80 21.10
C ASN A 192 -7.51 15.65 21.92
N HIS A 193 -6.83 14.68 21.29
CA HIS A 193 -6.33 13.47 21.94
C HIS A 193 -4.81 13.25 21.84
N GLU A 194 -4.05 14.14 21.19
CA GLU A 194 -2.58 14.06 21.18
C GLU A 194 -1.94 15.43 21.47
N PRO A 195 -0.99 15.52 22.44
CA PRO A 195 -0.36 16.78 22.84
C PRO A 195 0.65 17.35 21.83
N GLN A 196 0.76 16.77 20.62
CA GLN A 196 1.57 17.29 19.52
C GLN A 196 0.68 17.40 18.28
N SER A 197 0.48 18.61 17.78
CA SER A 197 -0.23 18.86 16.52
C SER A 197 0.53 18.20 15.36
N ALA A 198 0.07 17.03 14.94
CA ALA A 198 0.60 16.37 13.75
C ALA A 198 0.23 17.20 12.52
N SER A 199 1.22 17.70 11.79
CA SER A 199 0.98 18.32 10.48
C SER A 199 0.61 17.23 9.48
N VAL A 200 -0.60 17.31 8.92
CA VAL A 200 -1.10 16.36 7.92
C VAL A 200 -1.02 17.02 6.54
N LEU A 201 -0.49 16.30 5.56
CA LEU A 201 -0.48 16.78 4.19
C LEU A 201 -1.81 16.45 3.49
N ARG A 202 -2.37 17.41 2.78
CA ARG A 202 -3.58 17.23 1.97
C ARG A 202 -3.36 17.65 0.53
N CYS A 203 -4.02 16.97 -0.40
CA CYS A 203 -4.10 17.37 -1.80
C CYS A 203 -5.20 18.44 -1.94
N LEU A 204 -4.89 19.56 -2.58
CA LEU A 204 -5.82 20.68 -2.74
C LEU A 204 -6.72 20.54 -3.97
N ASP A 205 -6.30 19.72 -4.94
CA ASP A 205 -6.94 19.66 -6.26
C ASP A 205 -7.72 18.36 -6.49
N LEU A 206 -7.56 17.37 -5.61
CA LEU A 206 -8.22 16.07 -5.72
C LEU A 206 -8.43 15.46 -4.33
N ASP A 207 -9.64 15.02 -4.04
CA ASP A 207 -9.99 14.35 -2.79
C ASP A 207 -9.19 13.05 -2.59
N GLU A 208 -8.71 12.80 -1.37
CA GLU A 208 -7.88 11.65 -1.00
C GLU A 208 -8.47 10.29 -1.41
N ASP A 209 -9.79 10.13 -1.35
CA ASP A 209 -10.47 8.88 -1.66
C ASP A 209 -10.90 8.80 -3.13
N ALA A 210 -10.77 9.89 -3.89
CA ALA A 210 -11.03 9.89 -5.32
C ALA A 210 -9.93 9.14 -6.09
N SER A 211 -10.37 8.30 -7.04
CA SER A 211 -9.50 7.68 -8.04
C SER A 211 -8.76 8.74 -8.85
N LEU A 212 -7.56 8.41 -9.30
CA LEU A 212 -6.80 9.27 -10.20
C LEU A 212 -7.50 9.35 -11.57
N PRO A 213 -7.67 10.56 -12.16
CA PRO A 213 -8.19 10.69 -13.51
C PRO A 213 -7.38 9.87 -14.53
N GLU A 214 -8.04 9.26 -15.53
CA GLU A 214 -7.39 8.35 -16.48
C GLU A 214 -6.23 9.02 -17.22
N GLU A 215 -6.37 10.30 -17.57
CA GLU A 215 -5.35 11.10 -18.24
C GLU A 215 -4.08 11.34 -17.40
N LEU A 216 -4.20 11.22 -16.06
CA LEU A 216 -3.12 11.33 -15.10
C LEU A 216 -2.57 9.97 -14.64
N ALA A 217 -3.22 8.86 -15.01
CA ALA A 217 -2.85 7.50 -14.60
C ALA A 217 -1.73 6.88 -15.46
N VAL A 218 -1.29 7.58 -16.51
CA VAL A 218 -0.23 7.12 -17.42
C VAL A 218 0.99 8.04 -17.30
N GLY A 219 2.10 7.51 -16.80
CA GLY A 219 3.38 8.22 -16.76
C GLY A 219 3.90 8.48 -18.17
N LYS A 220 4.18 9.75 -18.49
CA LYS A 220 4.66 10.19 -19.82
C LYS A 220 6.15 10.53 -19.85
N THR A 221 6.76 10.67 -18.69
CA THR A 221 8.13 11.16 -18.52
C THR A 221 8.88 10.25 -17.54
N PHE A 222 10.16 9.99 -17.80
CA PHE A 222 11.01 9.23 -16.87
C PHE A 222 11.26 10.02 -15.58
N TYR A 223 11.30 9.31 -14.45
CA TYR A 223 11.53 9.88 -13.12
C TYR A 223 12.79 10.76 -13.05
N ASP A 224 13.90 10.33 -13.68
CA ASP A 224 15.16 11.07 -13.66
C ASP A 224 15.08 12.46 -14.30
N ASN A 225 14.12 12.69 -15.21
CA ASN A 225 13.91 14.00 -15.84
C ASN A 225 13.09 14.96 -14.96
N LEU A 226 12.50 14.46 -13.87
CA LEU A 226 11.57 15.18 -13.00
C LEU A 226 12.14 15.41 -11.60
N LYS A 227 13.03 14.54 -11.09
CA LYS A 227 13.53 14.58 -9.71
C LYS A 227 14.30 15.87 -9.33
N ASP A 228 14.82 16.56 -10.33
CA ASP A 228 15.62 17.80 -10.21
C ASP A 228 14.81 19.08 -10.50
N ARG A 229 13.52 18.95 -10.84
CA ARG A 229 12.57 20.06 -10.99
C ARG A 229 11.84 20.34 -9.69
#